data_AF-A0A7J4E4R4-F1
#
_entry.id   AF-A0A7J4E4R4-F1
#
_cell.length_a   1.000
_cell.length_b   1.000
_cell.length_c   1.000
_cell.angle_alpha   90.00
_cell.angle_beta   90.00
_cell.angle_gamma   90.00
#
_symmetry.space_group_name_H-M   'P 1'
#
loop_
_entity.id
_entity.type
_entity.pdbx_description
1 polymer ?
#
loop_
_entity_poly.entity_id
_entity_poly.type
_entity_poly.pdbx_seq_one_letter_code
_entity_poly.pdbx_strand_id
1 'polypeptide(L)'
;MADRPNESHGRKTPLEAARTPNLDELAKNGWVGLMDPISPGIRPGSDVAHLAILGYNPYEYYAGRGSLEAAGAGITLKPGDVA
;
A
#
# COMPACT_ATOMS: atom_id res chain seq x y z
N MET A 1 4.52 6.75 -5.54
CA MET A 1 4.80 5.74 -4.48
C MET A 1 5.98 6.24 -3.66
N ALA A 2 6.02 5.90 -2.37
CA ALA A 2 7.02 6.44 -1.45
C ALA A 2 8.41 5.81 -1.65
N ASP A 3 9.45 6.60 -1.41
CA ASP A 3 10.84 6.15 -1.32
C ASP A 3 11.64 7.17 -0.48
N ARG A 4 12.93 6.93 -0.28
CA ARG A 4 13.86 7.83 0.40
C ARG A 4 14.66 8.67 -0.59
N PRO A 5 15.15 9.85 -0.16
CA PRO A 5 16.12 10.62 -0.93
C PRO A 5 17.34 9.80 -1.34
N ASN A 6 17.76 9.94 -2.60
CA ASN A 6 18.93 9.24 -3.14
C ASN A 6 19.89 10.23 -3.83
N GLU A 7 21.21 10.03 -3.67
CA GLU A 7 22.26 10.82 -4.30
C GLU A 7 22.19 10.81 -5.84
N SER A 8 21.82 9.69 -6.45
CA SER A 8 21.65 9.57 -7.91
C SER A 8 20.58 10.49 -8.48
N HIS A 9 19.70 11.02 -7.63
CA HIS A 9 18.61 11.93 -7.96
C HIS A 9 18.81 13.33 -7.35
N GLY A 10 20.04 13.68 -6.97
CA GLY A 10 20.34 14.98 -6.36
C GLY A 10 19.71 15.15 -4.97
N ARG A 11 19.67 14.06 -4.18
CA ARG A 11 19.03 13.98 -2.85
C ARG A 11 17.51 14.22 -2.88
N LYS A 12 16.86 13.85 -3.99
CA LYS A 12 15.40 13.77 -4.11
C LYS A 12 14.93 12.31 -4.04
N THR A 13 13.67 12.10 -3.72
CA THR A 13 12.98 10.83 -3.95
C THR A 13 12.74 10.61 -5.46
N PRO A 14 12.51 9.38 -5.93
CA PRO A 14 12.15 9.12 -7.32
C PRO A 14 10.89 9.86 -7.77
N LEU A 15 9.88 10.01 -6.89
CA LEU A 15 8.65 10.74 -7.21
C LEU A 15 8.92 12.23 -7.43
N GLU A 16 9.77 12.86 -6.60
CA GLU A 16 10.16 14.27 -6.76
C GLU A 16 11.09 14.52 -7.97
N ALA A 17 11.86 13.51 -8.38
CA ALA A 17 12.76 13.60 -9.52
C ALA A 17 12.03 13.35 -10.87
N ALA A 18 10.95 12.57 -10.84
CA ALA A 18 10.15 12.26 -12.02
C ALA A 18 9.34 13.48 -12.50
N ARG A 19 9.10 13.56 -13.81
CA ARG A 19 8.18 14.56 -14.38
C ARG A 19 6.75 14.03 -14.31
N THR A 20 5.96 14.54 -13.37
CA THR A 20 4.61 14.04 -13.06
C THR A 20 3.49 15.09 -13.19
N PRO A 21 3.32 15.76 -14.35
CA PRO A 21 2.46 16.94 -14.49
C PRO A 21 1.01 16.71 -14.07
N ASN A 22 0.48 15.50 -14.29
CA ASN A 22 -0.89 15.16 -13.89
C ASN A 22 -1.03 15.01 -12.37
N LEU A 23 -0.04 14.41 -11.69
CA LEU A 23 -0.07 14.31 -10.23
C LEU A 23 0.20 15.67 -9.58
N ASP A 24 1.05 16.49 -10.20
CA ASP A 24 1.37 17.84 -9.75
C ASP A 24 0.11 18.73 -9.80
N GLU A 25 -0.67 18.65 -10.89
CA GLU A 25 -1.92 19.39 -11.03
C GLU A 25 -3.00 18.90 -10.05
N LEU A 26 -3.10 17.58 -9.82
CA LEU A 26 -4.00 17.02 -8.81
C LEU A 26 -3.62 17.48 -7.40
N ALA A 27 -2.32 17.51 -7.08
CA ALA A 27 -1.84 17.97 -5.77
C ALA A 27 -2.07 19.47 -5.58
N LYS A 28 -1.87 20.29 -6.63
CA LYS A 28 -2.05 21.74 -6.60
C LYS A 28 -3.52 22.15 -6.40
N ASN A 29 -4.46 21.42 -6.99
CA ASN A 29 -5.89 21.70 -6.90
C ASN A 29 -6.62 20.84 -5.85
N GLY A 30 -5.89 19.99 -5.15
CA GLY A 30 -6.41 19.03 -4.19
C GLY A 30 -5.83 19.20 -2.80
N TRP A 31 -5.95 18.14 -2.00
CA TRP A 31 -5.39 18.08 -0.65
C TRP A 31 -4.36 16.95 -0.62
N VAL A 32 -3.27 17.19 0.09
CA VAL A 32 -2.18 16.23 0.26
C VAL A 32 -2.02 15.86 1.72
N GLY A 33 -1.61 14.63 1.98
CA GLY A 33 -1.42 14.10 3.32
C GLY A 33 -0.46 12.91 3.32
N LEU A 34 -0.04 12.54 4.52
CA LEU A 34 0.74 11.32 4.76
C LEU A 34 -0.18 10.27 5.40
N MET A 35 0.07 9.01 5.05
CA MET A 35 -0.67 7.87 5.57
C MET A 35 0.31 6.79 6.00
N ASP A 36 0.25 6.40 7.27
CA ASP A 36 0.80 5.14 7.74
C ASP A 36 -0.30 4.08 7.56
N PRO A 37 -0.12 3.04 6.71
CA PRO A 37 -1.18 2.06 6.50
C PRO A 37 -1.59 1.32 7.78
N ILE A 38 -0.70 1.21 8.77
CA ILE A 38 -0.96 0.54 10.04
C ILE A 38 -0.73 1.49 11.22
N SER A 39 0.52 1.92 11.40
CA SER A 39 0.94 2.84 12.46
C SER A 39 2.35 3.35 12.15
N PRO A 40 2.78 4.49 12.70
CA PRO A 40 4.12 5.00 12.50
C PRO A 40 5.20 3.94 12.79
N GLY A 41 6.07 3.72 11.80
CA GLY A 41 7.21 2.79 11.92
C GLY A 41 6.87 1.31 11.71
N ILE A 42 5.59 0.94 11.52
CA ILE A 42 5.20 -0.44 11.21
C ILE A 42 5.27 -0.65 9.70
N ARG A 43 6.06 -1.65 9.26
CA ARG A 43 6.17 -2.03 7.84
C ARG A 43 5.14 -3.12 7.51
N PRO A 44 4.07 -2.84 6.75
CA PRO A 44 3.11 -3.85 6.33
C PRO A 44 3.60 -4.61 5.08
N GLY A 45 3.13 -5.86 4.95
CA GLY A 45 3.07 -6.55 3.66
C GLY A 45 1.97 -5.93 2.77
N SER A 46 1.97 -6.26 1.48
CA SER A 46 0.97 -5.74 0.54
C SER A 46 -0.44 -6.15 0.92
N ASP A 47 -0.64 -7.40 1.32
CA ASP A 47 -1.91 -7.94 1.80
C ASP A 47 -2.50 -7.14 2.97
N VAL A 48 -1.71 -6.95 4.03
CA VAL A 48 -2.10 -6.21 5.23
C VAL A 48 -2.35 -4.73 4.93
N ALA A 49 -1.52 -4.11 4.07
CA ALA A 49 -1.69 -2.72 3.67
C ALA A 49 -2.99 -2.48 2.89
N HIS A 50 -3.34 -3.38 1.97
CA HIS A 50 -4.58 -3.24 1.19
C HIS A 50 -5.82 -3.38 2.08
N LEU A 51 -5.84 -4.30 3.04
CA LEU A 51 -6.95 -4.41 4.00
C LEU A 51 -7.17 -3.11 4.76
N ALA A 52 -6.09 -2.50 5.26
CA ALA A 52 -6.18 -1.23 5.98
C ALA A 52 -6.65 -0.07 5.09
N ILE A 53 -6.16 0.02 3.84
CA ILE A 53 -6.61 1.01 2.87
C ILE A 53 -8.10 0.88 2.55
N LEU A 54 -8.62 -0.35 2.53
CA LEU A 54 -10.05 -0.63 2.32
C LEU A 54 -10.91 -0.42 3.57
N GLY A 55 -10.32 -0.01 4.70
CA GLY A 55 -11.02 0.33 5.94
C GLY A 55 -11.17 -0.80 6.95
N TYR A 56 -10.54 -1.96 6.73
CA TYR A 56 -10.56 -3.07 7.69
C TYR A 56 -9.45 -2.94 8.72
N ASN A 57 -9.71 -3.37 9.96
CA ASN A 57 -8.65 -3.56 10.95
C ASN A 57 -7.87 -4.85 10.64
N PRO A 58 -6.61 -4.78 10.17
CA PRO A 58 -5.88 -5.97 9.78
C PRO A 58 -5.53 -6.88 10.97
N TYR A 59 -5.51 -6.36 12.19
CA TYR A 59 -5.28 -7.19 13.39
C TYR A 59 -6.48 -8.10 13.73
N GLU A 60 -7.64 -7.83 13.15
CA GLU A 60 -8.88 -8.59 13.37
C GLU A 60 -9.23 -9.46 12.15
N TYR A 61 -9.10 -8.91 10.95
CA TYR A 61 -9.63 -9.52 9.73
C TYR A 61 -8.61 -10.24 8.85
N TYR A 62 -7.30 -10.09 9.11
CA TYR A 62 -6.29 -10.72 8.26
C TYR A 62 -6.21 -12.24 8.50
N ALA A 63 -6.66 -13.00 7.49
CA ALA A 63 -6.70 -14.47 7.51
C ALA A 63 -5.46 -15.13 6.87
N GLY A 64 -4.35 -14.40 6.75
CA GLY A 64 -3.12 -14.88 6.10
C GLY A 64 -3.11 -14.70 4.58
N ARG A 65 -1.91 -14.77 3.99
CA ARG A 65 -1.70 -14.48 2.56
C ARG A 65 -2.32 -15.51 1.62
N GLY A 66 -2.28 -16.80 1.98
CA GLY A 66 -2.74 -17.89 1.12
C GLY A 66 -4.21 -17.74 0.70
N SER A 67 -5.08 -17.31 1.63
CA SER A 67 -6.50 -17.10 1.32
C SER A 67 -6.73 -15.97 0.30
N LEU A 68 -5.94 -14.90 0.36
CA LEU A 68 -5.99 -13.79 -0.60
C LEU A 68 -5.46 -14.20 -1.98
N GLU A 69 -4.36 -14.96 -2.04
CA GLU A 69 -3.79 -15.45 -3.30
C GLU A 69 -4.72 -16.48 -3.97
N ALA A 70 -5.32 -17.39 -3.19
CA ALA A 70 -6.31 -18.34 -3.68
C ALA A 70 -7.54 -17.62 -4.28
N ALA A 71 -8.06 -16.60 -3.57
CA ALA A 71 -9.13 -15.77 -4.09
C ALA A 71 -8.72 -15.03 -5.38
N GLY A 72 -7.50 -14.49 -5.44
CA GLY A 72 -6.94 -13.85 -6.63
C GLY A 72 -6.78 -14.81 -7.82
N ALA A 73 -6.53 -16.09 -7.55
CA ALA A 73 -6.48 -17.15 -8.56
C ALA A 73 -7.86 -17.72 -8.94
N GLY A 74 -8.96 -17.20 -8.35
CA GLY A 74 -10.32 -17.68 -8.59
C GLY A 74 -10.65 -19.01 -7.89
N ILE A 75 -9.84 -19.43 -6.92
CA ILE A 75 -10.08 -20.64 -6.13
C ILE A 75 -11.00 -20.29 -4.96
N THR A 76 -12.10 -21.05 -4.83
CA THR A 76 -13.04 -20.90 -3.70
C THR A 76 -12.58 -21.77 -2.53
N LEU A 77 -12.25 -21.15 -1.41
CA LEU A 77 -11.95 -21.83 -0.16
C LEU A 77 -13.19 -21.93 0.73
N LYS A 78 -13.27 -22.97 1.56
CA LYS A 78 -14.28 -23.11 2.61
C LYS A 78 -13.69 -22.76 3.98
N PRO A 79 -14.53 -22.41 4.97
CA PRO A 79 -14.06 -22.24 6.35
C PRO A 79 -13.34 -23.49 6.85
N GLY A 80 -12.10 -23.32 7.31
CA GLY A 80 -11.23 -24.40 7.78
C GLY A 80 -10.23 -24.92 6.76
N ASP A 81 -10.35 -24.54 5.47
CA ASP A 81 -9.34 -24.86 4.47
C ASP A 81 -8.04 -24.08 4.72
N VAL A 82 -6.90 -24.72 4.45
CA VAL A 82 -5.58 -24.08 4.45
C VAL A 82 -5.13 -23.94 3.00
N ALA A 83 -4.76 -22.72 2.63
CA ALA A 83 -4.25 -22.37 1.31
C ALA A 83 -2.72 -22.32 1.26
#